data_AF-A0A0H5Q666-F1
#
_entry.id   AF-A0A0H5Q666-F1
#
_cell.length_a   1.000
_cell.length_b   1.000
_cell.length_c   1.000
_cell.angle_alpha   90.00
_cell.angle_beta   90.00
_cell.angle_gamma   90.00
#
_symmetry.space_group_name_H-M   'P 1'
#
loop_
_entity.id
_entity.type
_entity.pdbx_description
1 polymer ?
#
loop_
_entity_poly.entity_id
_entity_poly.type
_entity_poly.pdbx_seq_one_letter_code
_entity_poly.pdbx_strand_id
1 'polypeptide(L)'
;MADRNEQSMISFKVDSVVKESAEAVLAGSGLNTSAYLGMCLRKLAQGGEVPFELKVDSMFWIGEAKVSKAVTYIKSGDFHEAIAIQTEVGKLFETEIEKLFLKLVASEETGAKSKDIFVDQLTSGFIPAAATSTSSIRSYTENIIPLISSIDEPSADNVVSQIRDIANQVEEKAASLVKNSKIIDLIEETTIGNNAEELRENVELTESIIETVLDAYEENRDQLAMRFVGSEFGIEEVAKVSIKRNAIMKYFERAQKKADQKKNHEFEQGVMLLEALNASNC
;
A
#
# COMPACT_ATOMS: atom_id res chain seq x y z
N MET A 1 -20.47 50.49 -45.02
CA MET A 1 -19.58 49.33 -44.86
C MET A 1 -18.35 49.79 -44.10
N ALA A 2 -18.22 49.38 -42.85
CA ALA A 2 -17.03 49.53 -42.04
C ALA A 2 -16.94 48.27 -41.18
N ASP A 3 -15.87 47.51 -41.38
CA ASP A 3 -15.61 46.20 -40.79
C ASP A 3 -15.61 46.27 -39.25
N ARG A 4 -16.54 45.54 -38.64
CA ARG A 4 -16.42 45.17 -37.22
C ARG A 4 -15.45 44.01 -37.14
N ASN A 5 -14.18 44.32 -36.90
CA ASN A 5 -13.21 43.32 -36.49
C ASN A 5 -13.39 43.05 -34.98
N GLU A 6 -14.49 42.40 -34.62
CA GLU A 6 -14.71 41.89 -33.27
C GLU A 6 -13.82 40.65 -33.07
N GLN A 7 -12.55 40.88 -32.71
CA GLN A 7 -11.65 39.79 -32.30
C GLN A 7 -12.10 39.28 -30.93
N SER A 8 -12.95 38.26 -30.93
CA SER A 8 -13.32 37.53 -29.71
C SER A 8 -12.12 36.76 -29.18
N MET A 9 -11.64 37.15 -27.99
CA MET A 9 -10.56 36.45 -27.29
C MET A 9 -11.14 35.25 -26.54
N ILE A 10 -10.60 34.06 -26.80
CA ILE A 10 -10.99 32.83 -26.10
C ILE A 10 -9.95 32.53 -25.03
N SER A 11 -10.40 32.50 -23.77
CA SER A 11 -9.58 32.08 -22.62
C SER A 11 -10.11 30.75 -22.09
N PHE A 12 -9.22 29.78 -21.90
CA PHE A 12 -9.54 28.47 -21.34
C PHE A 12 -8.42 28.04 -20.41
N LYS A 13 -8.78 27.34 -19.34
CA LYS A 13 -7.82 26.79 -18.38
C LYS A 13 -7.38 25.42 -18.89
N VAL A 14 -6.07 25.21 -18.94
CA VAL A 14 -5.45 23.93 -19.27
C VAL A 14 -4.39 23.65 -18.21
N ASP A 15 -4.25 22.38 -17.87
CA ASP A 15 -3.11 21.90 -17.09
C ASP A 15 -1.78 22.33 -17.75
N SER A 16 -0.81 22.77 -16.95
CA SER A 16 0.44 23.32 -17.47
C SER A 16 1.26 22.28 -18.23
N VAL A 17 1.24 21.01 -17.79
CA VAL A 17 1.97 19.92 -18.45
C VAL A 17 1.33 19.58 -19.79
N VAL A 18 -0.01 19.51 -19.83
CA VAL A 18 -0.74 19.28 -21.08
C VAL A 18 -0.49 20.40 -22.09
N LYS A 19 -0.45 21.64 -21.61
CA LYS A 19 -0.14 22.82 -22.45
C LYS A 19 1.26 22.74 -23.05
N GLU A 20 2.29 22.52 -22.23
CA GLU A 20 3.69 22.47 -22.68
C GLU A 20 3.93 21.33 -23.66
N SER A 21 3.38 20.14 -23.37
CA SER A 21 3.47 18.98 -24.24
C SER A 21 2.77 19.22 -25.59
N ALA A 22 1.55 19.77 -25.58
CA ALA A 22 0.82 20.09 -26.81
C ALA A 22 1.54 21.17 -27.64
N GLU A 23 2.10 22.20 -27.00
CA GLU A 23 2.88 23.25 -27.67
C GLU A 23 4.12 22.68 -28.35
N ALA A 24 4.85 21.78 -27.69
CA ALA A 24 6.03 21.13 -28.27
C ALA A 24 5.67 20.28 -29.51
N VAL A 25 4.59 19.51 -29.44
CA VAL A 25 4.12 18.67 -30.56
C VAL A 25 3.64 19.52 -31.75
N LEU A 26 2.86 20.57 -31.48
CA LEU A 26 2.38 21.48 -32.52
C LEU A 26 3.53 22.25 -33.17
N ALA A 27 4.51 22.70 -32.38
CA ALA A 27 5.71 23.37 -32.89
C ALA A 27 6.52 22.46 -33.83
N GLY A 28 6.61 21.16 -33.50
CA GLY A 28 7.22 20.15 -34.38
C GLY A 28 6.51 20.00 -35.74
N SER A 29 5.24 20.39 -35.81
CA SER A 29 4.43 20.41 -37.04
C SER A 29 4.34 21.81 -37.68
N GLY A 30 5.08 22.79 -37.17
CA GLY A 30 5.06 24.18 -37.65
C GLY A 30 3.77 24.95 -37.31
N LEU A 31 2.98 24.46 -36.36
CA LEU A 31 1.73 25.08 -35.92
C LEU A 31 1.89 25.66 -34.51
N ASN A 32 1.18 26.76 -34.24
CA ASN A 32 1.01 27.24 -32.87
C ASN A 32 -0.38 26.87 -32.35
N THR A 33 -0.53 26.83 -31.02
CA THR A 33 -1.76 26.42 -30.33
C THR A 33 -2.97 27.25 -30.77
N SER A 34 -2.81 28.56 -30.94
CA SER A 34 -3.89 29.46 -31.38
C SER A 34 -4.38 29.16 -32.80
N ALA A 35 -3.46 28.88 -33.74
CA ALA A 35 -3.80 28.53 -35.11
C ALA A 35 -4.50 27.17 -35.16
N TYR A 36 -4.00 26.19 -34.41
CA TYR A 36 -4.60 24.87 -34.32
C TYR A 36 -6.03 24.93 -33.75
N LEU A 37 -6.23 25.65 -32.65
CA LEU A 37 -7.57 25.86 -32.07
C LEU A 37 -8.52 26.57 -33.04
N GLY A 38 -8.02 27.60 -33.75
CA GLY A 38 -8.80 28.30 -34.76
C GLY A 38 -9.21 27.40 -35.93
N MET A 39 -8.38 26.44 -36.31
CA MET A 39 -8.72 25.43 -37.32
C MET A 39 -9.78 24.44 -36.80
N CYS A 40 -9.64 23.98 -35.55
CA CYS A 40 -10.61 23.08 -34.92
C CYS A 40 -11.99 23.72 -34.78
N LEU A 41 -12.05 24.97 -34.29
CA LEU A 41 -13.30 25.72 -34.16
C LEU A 41 -13.97 25.98 -35.51
N ARG A 42 -13.19 26.27 -36.56
CA ARG A 42 -13.72 26.40 -37.92
C ARG A 42 -14.30 25.08 -38.44
N LYS A 43 -13.59 23.96 -38.25
CA LYS A 43 -14.10 22.64 -38.63
C LYS A 43 -15.36 22.27 -37.87
N LEU A 44 -15.42 22.53 -36.57
CA LEU A 44 -16.61 22.31 -35.74
C LEU A 44 -17.79 23.17 -36.23
N ALA A 45 -17.56 24.45 -36.51
CA ALA A 45 -18.59 25.35 -37.02
C ALA A 45 -19.12 24.94 -38.41
N GLN A 46 -18.27 24.38 -39.27
CA GLN A 46 -18.63 23.97 -40.64
C GLN A 46 -19.23 22.58 -40.71
N GLY A 47 -18.73 21.63 -39.91
CA GLY A 47 -19.09 20.21 -39.97
C GLY A 47 -20.05 19.75 -38.88
N GLY A 48 -20.30 20.57 -37.84
CA GLY A 48 -21.12 20.19 -36.69
C GLY A 48 -20.49 19.13 -35.78
N GLU A 49 -19.28 18.67 -36.11
CA GLU A 49 -18.59 17.59 -35.42
C GLU A 49 -17.17 18.01 -35.04
N VAL A 50 -16.71 17.49 -33.90
CA VAL A 50 -15.35 17.72 -33.41
C VAL A 50 -14.37 16.96 -34.32
N PRO A 51 -13.28 17.59 -34.81
CA PRO A 51 -12.44 17.03 -35.87
C PRO A 51 -11.44 15.96 -35.38
N PHE A 52 -11.79 15.24 -34.32
CA PHE A 52 -11.04 14.10 -33.78
C PHE A 52 -12.03 13.11 -33.16
N GLU A 53 -11.79 11.82 -33.35
CA GLU A 53 -12.45 10.80 -32.53
C GLU A 53 -11.94 10.98 -31.11
N LEU A 54 -12.82 11.40 -30.19
CA LEU A 54 -12.59 11.27 -28.75
C LEU A 54 -12.63 9.78 -28.41
N LYS A 55 -11.54 9.08 -28.72
CA LYS A 55 -11.24 7.81 -28.05
C LYS A 55 -10.82 8.19 -26.64
N VAL A 56 -11.81 8.33 -25.76
CA VAL A 56 -11.57 8.39 -24.32
C VAL A 56 -11.11 6.98 -23.95
N ASP A 57 -9.80 6.78 -23.98
CA ASP A 57 -9.21 5.60 -23.35
C ASP A 57 -9.40 5.76 -21.84
N SER A 58 -10.47 5.18 -21.33
CA SER A 58 -10.80 5.23 -19.91
C SER A 58 -9.67 4.66 -19.05
N MET A 59 -8.93 3.67 -19.56
CA MET A 59 -7.79 3.08 -18.85
C MET A 59 -6.62 4.05 -18.79
N PHE A 60 -6.36 4.80 -19.87
CA PHE A 60 -5.35 5.87 -19.87
C PHE A 60 -5.66 6.94 -18.81
N TRP A 61 -6.90 7.44 -18.76
CA TRP A 61 -7.26 8.50 -17.79
C TRP A 61 -7.28 8.03 -16.34
N ILE A 62 -7.66 6.77 -16.09
CA ILE A 62 -7.55 6.16 -14.76
C ILE A 62 -6.07 6.05 -14.35
N GLY A 63 -5.20 5.59 -15.25
CA GLY A 63 -3.75 5.51 -15.03
C GLY A 63 -3.14 6.89 -14.75
N GLU A 64 -3.47 7.88 -15.58
CA GLU A 64 -3.00 9.26 -15.42
C GLU A 64 -3.46 9.89 -14.10
N ALA A 65 -4.71 9.64 -13.67
CA ALA A 65 -5.19 10.10 -12.37
C ALA A 65 -4.43 9.46 -11.20
N LYS A 66 -4.16 8.15 -11.26
CA LYS A 66 -3.35 7.44 -10.26
C LYS A 66 -1.92 8.00 -10.21
N VAL A 67 -1.28 8.17 -11.37
CA VAL A 67 0.07 8.74 -11.49
C VAL A 67 0.13 10.16 -10.95
N SER A 68 -0.84 11.01 -11.31
CA SER A 68 -0.90 12.40 -10.84
C SER A 68 -1.05 12.50 -9.31
N LYS A 69 -1.89 11.63 -8.73
CA LYS A 69 -2.05 11.53 -7.28
C LYS A 69 -0.76 11.05 -6.59
N ALA A 70 -0.11 10.03 -7.13
CA ALA A 70 1.17 9.54 -6.63
C ALA A 70 2.28 10.61 -6.70
N VAL A 71 2.37 11.36 -7.81
CA VAL A 71 3.31 12.47 -7.98
C VAL A 71 3.09 13.52 -6.89
N THR A 72 1.84 13.84 -6.58
CA THR A 72 1.50 14.80 -5.52
C THR A 72 2.09 14.34 -4.18
N TYR A 73 1.81 13.11 -3.76
CA TYR A 73 2.30 12.56 -2.48
C TYR A 73 3.84 12.45 -2.39
N ILE A 74 4.51 12.17 -3.51
CA ILE A 74 5.98 12.14 -3.54
C ILE A 74 6.53 13.57 -3.43
N LYS A 75 5.97 14.54 -4.16
CA LYS A 75 6.48 15.92 -4.18
C LYS A 75 6.19 16.70 -2.90
N SER A 76 5.06 16.43 -2.24
CA SER A 76 4.74 17.02 -0.93
C SER A 76 5.61 16.47 0.19
N GLY A 77 6.12 15.24 0.04
CA GLY A 77 6.89 14.54 1.06
C GLY A 77 6.06 13.52 1.85
N ASP A 78 4.75 13.46 1.64
CA ASP A 78 3.83 12.61 2.42
C ASP A 78 4.16 11.13 2.27
N PHE A 79 4.59 10.71 1.07
CA PHE A 79 5.02 9.33 0.85
C PHE A 79 6.21 8.95 1.75
N HIS A 80 7.20 9.85 1.87
CA HIS A 80 8.39 9.61 2.68
C HIS A 80 8.06 9.56 4.17
N GLU A 81 7.18 10.47 4.61
CA GLU A 81 6.70 10.51 5.99
C GLU A 81 5.87 9.26 6.34
N ALA A 82 5.00 8.82 5.42
CA ALA A 82 4.22 7.60 5.59
C ALA A 82 5.11 6.36 5.73
N ILE A 83 6.15 6.24 4.90
CA ILE A 83 7.14 5.15 5.00
C ILE A 83 7.92 5.21 6.32
N ALA A 84 8.26 6.41 6.80
CA ALA A 84 8.94 6.57 8.09
C ALA A 84 8.06 6.09 9.25
N ILE A 85 6.79 6.50 9.28
CA ILE A 85 5.80 6.05 10.27
C ILE A 85 5.66 4.53 10.24
N GLN A 86 5.44 3.96 9.05
CA GLN A 86 5.31 2.52 8.84
C GLN A 86 6.56 1.77 9.32
N THR A 87 7.75 2.30 9.06
CA THR A 87 9.02 1.70 9.48
C THR A 87 9.19 1.74 11.01
N GLU A 88 8.79 2.83 11.67
CA GLU A 88 8.89 2.94 13.13
C GLU A 88 7.89 2.01 13.83
N VAL A 89 6.66 1.95 13.32
CA VAL A 89 5.60 1.02 13.74
C VAL A 89 6.05 -0.44 13.59
N GLY A 90 6.60 -0.79 12.43
CA GLY A 90 7.11 -2.12 12.15
C GLY A 90 8.21 -2.54 13.13
N LYS A 91 9.19 -1.66 13.37
CA LYS A 91 10.28 -1.93 14.33
C LYS A 91 9.78 -2.11 15.75
N LEU A 92 8.81 -1.31 16.19
CA LEU A 92 8.22 -1.46 17.52
C LEU A 92 7.55 -2.84 17.65
N PHE A 93 6.75 -3.22 16.65
CA PHE A 93 6.08 -4.51 16.64
C PHE A 93 7.07 -5.68 16.65
N GLU A 94 8.09 -5.67 15.78
CA GLU A 94 9.15 -6.69 15.77
C GLU A 94 9.83 -6.80 17.14
N THR A 95 10.20 -5.66 17.73
CA THR A 95 10.90 -5.60 19.01
C THR A 95 10.06 -6.17 20.16
N GLU A 96 8.78 -5.79 20.25
CA GLU A 96 7.92 -6.25 21.34
C GLU A 96 7.56 -7.73 21.19
N ILE A 97 7.37 -8.22 19.97
CA ILE A 97 7.14 -9.64 19.72
C ILE A 97 8.41 -10.46 19.98
N GLU A 98 9.60 -9.96 19.64
CA GLU A 98 10.87 -10.62 19.97
C GLU A 98 11.10 -10.66 21.50
N LYS A 99 10.77 -9.59 22.22
CA LYS A 99 10.80 -9.59 23.69
C LYS A 99 9.84 -10.62 24.27
N LEU A 100 8.62 -10.70 23.74
CA LEU A 100 7.63 -11.70 24.14
C LEU A 100 8.20 -13.11 23.90
N PHE A 101 8.79 -13.36 22.74
CA PHE A 101 9.44 -14.62 22.42
C PHE A 101 10.50 -15.01 23.44
N LEU A 102 11.45 -14.11 23.72
CA LEU A 102 12.53 -14.38 24.66
C LEU A 102 12.00 -14.71 26.06
N LYS A 103 10.94 -14.04 26.50
CA LYS A 103 10.25 -14.36 27.76
C LYS A 103 9.60 -15.75 27.73
N LEU A 104 8.96 -16.12 26.62
CA LEU A 104 8.31 -17.42 26.47
C LEU A 104 9.33 -18.56 26.45
N VAL A 105 10.45 -18.41 25.75
CA VAL A 105 11.53 -19.40 25.75
C VAL A 105 12.15 -19.55 27.14
N ALA A 106 12.39 -18.44 27.84
CA ALA A 106 13.00 -18.44 29.17
C ALA A 106 12.08 -18.91 30.31
N SER A 107 10.76 -18.80 30.14
CA SER A 107 9.80 -19.24 31.17
C SER A 107 9.53 -20.74 31.10
N GLU A 108 9.68 -21.46 32.22
CA GLU A 108 9.25 -22.86 32.33
C GLU A 108 7.72 -23.00 32.40
N GLU A 109 7.01 -21.89 32.67
CA GLU A 109 5.55 -21.85 32.88
C GLU A 109 4.72 -21.90 31.59
N THR A 110 5.32 -21.59 30.44
CA THR A 110 4.59 -21.70 29.16
C THR A 110 4.67 -23.13 28.66
N GLY A 111 3.54 -23.75 28.32
CA GLY A 111 3.54 -25.13 27.84
C GLY A 111 4.25 -25.29 26.49
N ALA A 112 4.81 -26.48 26.26
CA ALA A 112 5.66 -26.77 25.10
C ALA A 112 4.94 -26.51 23.75
N LYS A 113 3.63 -26.78 23.68
CA LYS A 113 2.81 -26.57 22.46
C LYS A 113 2.63 -25.09 22.12
N SER A 114 2.39 -24.26 23.13
CA SER A 114 2.28 -22.80 22.97
C SER A 114 3.59 -22.19 22.46
N LYS A 115 4.73 -22.69 22.97
CA LYS A 115 6.06 -22.30 22.49
C LYS A 115 6.28 -22.72 21.04
N ASP A 116 5.99 -23.96 20.68
CA ASP A 116 6.22 -24.48 19.33
C ASP A 116 5.40 -23.73 18.27
N ILE A 117 4.12 -23.42 18.56
CA ILE A 117 3.27 -22.62 17.65
C ILE A 117 3.83 -21.21 17.48
N PHE A 118 4.25 -20.57 18.57
CA PHE A 118 4.80 -19.22 18.51
C PHE A 118 6.16 -19.18 17.77
N VAL A 119 7.03 -20.17 18.01
CA VAL A 119 8.31 -20.35 17.31
C VAL A 119 8.10 -20.57 15.81
N ASP A 120 7.14 -21.42 15.42
CA ASP A 120 6.83 -21.70 14.01
C ASP A 120 6.32 -20.44 13.31
N GLN A 121 5.50 -19.61 13.97
CA GLN A 121 5.02 -18.33 13.43
C GLN A 121 6.14 -17.26 13.32
N LEU A 122 7.07 -17.24 14.27
CA LEU A 122 8.26 -16.37 14.22
C LEU A 122 9.21 -16.74 13.08
N THR A 123 9.50 -18.04 12.95
CA THR A 123 10.50 -18.55 12.01
C THR A 123 9.95 -18.75 10.60
N SER A 124 8.64 -18.95 10.44
CA SER A 124 7.96 -18.94 9.14
C SER A 124 7.88 -17.56 8.48
N GLY A 125 8.38 -16.52 9.18
CA GLY A 125 8.52 -15.15 8.70
C GLY A 125 7.22 -14.37 8.63
N PHE A 126 6.21 -14.78 9.40
CA PHE A 126 4.95 -14.07 9.55
C PHE A 126 5.14 -12.67 10.18
N ILE A 127 6.09 -12.53 11.12
CA ILE A 127 6.40 -11.25 11.79
C ILE A 127 7.06 -10.23 10.85
N PRO A 128 8.07 -10.60 10.05
CA PRO A 128 8.64 -9.72 9.04
C PRO A 128 7.65 -9.08 8.04
N ALA A 129 6.50 -9.70 7.68
CA ALA A 129 5.46 -8.95 6.96
C ALA A 129 4.41 -8.31 7.84
N ALA A 130 4.10 -8.86 9.01
CA ALA A 130 3.25 -8.14 9.96
C ALA A 130 3.83 -6.74 10.22
N ALA A 131 5.13 -6.64 10.41
CA ALA A 131 5.88 -5.39 10.58
C ALA A 131 5.87 -4.43 9.37
N THR A 132 5.19 -4.77 8.27
CA THR A 132 5.09 -3.89 7.11
C THR A 132 3.93 -2.93 7.18
N SER A 133 2.87 -3.16 7.96
CA SER A 133 1.77 -2.20 8.08
C SER A 133 0.92 -2.47 9.33
N THR A 134 0.17 -1.48 9.80
CA THR A 134 -0.78 -1.67 10.91
C THR A 134 -1.89 -2.66 10.54
N SER A 135 -2.36 -2.65 9.30
CA SER A 135 -3.28 -3.68 8.78
C SER A 135 -2.69 -5.08 8.81
N SER A 136 -1.41 -5.24 8.48
CA SER A 136 -0.70 -6.52 8.54
C SER A 136 -0.47 -6.99 9.98
N ILE A 137 -0.18 -6.07 10.91
CA ILE A 137 -0.11 -6.35 12.36
C ILE A 137 -1.46 -6.87 12.86
N ARG A 138 -2.57 -6.23 12.48
CA ARG A 138 -3.91 -6.67 12.87
C ARG A 138 -4.26 -8.03 12.28
N SER A 139 -3.97 -8.25 11.00
CA SER A 139 -4.19 -9.56 10.39
C SER A 139 -3.36 -10.65 11.08
N TYR A 140 -2.12 -10.35 11.49
CA TYR A 140 -1.32 -11.28 12.27
C TYR A 140 -1.97 -11.61 13.62
N THR A 141 -2.43 -10.60 14.38
CA THR A 141 -3.04 -10.83 15.69
C THR A 141 -4.33 -11.62 15.57
N GLU A 142 -5.16 -11.32 14.58
CA GLU A 142 -6.39 -12.05 14.26
C GLU A 142 -6.13 -13.52 13.89
N ASN A 143 -5.01 -13.83 13.24
CA ASN A 143 -4.64 -15.20 12.87
C ASN A 143 -3.98 -15.97 14.04
N ILE A 144 -3.15 -15.32 14.85
CA ILE A 144 -2.38 -16.01 15.88
C ILE A 144 -3.16 -16.23 17.18
N ILE A 145 -4.05 -15.30 17.54
CA ILE A 145 -4.84 -15.39 18.77
C ILE A 145 -5.69 -16.66 18.81
N PRO A 146 -6.49 -17.01 17.76
CA PRO A 146 -7.27 -18.24 17.77
C PRO A 146 -6.42 -19.51 17.84
N LEU A 147 -5.24 -19.51 17.20
CA LEU A 147 -4.33 -20.65 17.26
C LEU A 147 -3.82 -20.88 18.67
N ILE A 148 -3.42 -19.82 19.38
CA ILE A 148 -2.96 -19.90 20.77
C ILE A 148 -4.12 -20.23 21.72
N SER A 149 -5.29 -19.58 21.55
CA SER A 149 -6.49 -19.86 22.34
C SER A 149 -7.04 -21.28 22.16
N SER A 150 -6.72 -21.96 21.06
CA SER A 150 -7.10 -23.37 20.85
C SER A 150 -6.26 -24.35 21.67
N ILE A 151 -5.19 -23.88 22.30
CA ILE A 151 -4.34 -24.67 23.19
C ILE A 151 -4.99 -24.68 24.57
N ASP A 152 -5.41 -25.86 25.02
CA ASP A 152 -5.99 -26.07 26.35
C ASP A 152 -4.90 -26.03 27.44
N GLU A 153 -4.28 -24.85 27.61
CA GLU A 153 -3.23 -24.57 28.59
C GLU A 153 -3.48 -23.23 29.29
N PRO A 154 -3.35 -23.15 30.63
CA PRO A 154 -3.53 -21.90 31.38
C PRO A 154 -2.58 -20.77 30.95
N SER A 155 -1.43 -21.13 30.38
CA SER A 155 -0.45 -20.17 29.86
C SER A 155 -0.89 -19.50 28.56
N ALA A 156 -1.80 -20.10 27.80
CA ALA A 156 -2.26 -19.59 26.51
C ALA A 156 -3.00 -18.24 26.64
N ASP A 157 -3.85 -18.09 27.65
CA ASP A 157 -4.57 -16.84 27.91
C ASP A 157 -3.63 -15.67 28.23
N ASN A 158 -2.55 -15.93 28.96
CA ASN A 158 -1.53 -14.93 29.26
C ASN A 158 -0.79 -14.49 28.00
N VAL A 159 -0.41 -15.43 27.12
CA VAL A 159 0.23 -15.11 25.83
C VAL A 159 -0.71 -14.30 24.95
N VAL A 160 -1.99 -14.69 24.87
CA VAL A 160 -3.00 -13.95 24.09
C VAL A 160 -3.19 -12.53 24.63
N SER A 161 -3.24 -12.35 25.95
CA SER A 161 -3.30 -11.01 26.55
C SER A 161 -2.09 -10.17 26.15
N GLN A 162 -0.89 -10.72 26.24
CA GLN A 162 0.35 -10.01 25.88
C GLN A 162 0.39 -9.65 24.40
N ILE A 163 -0.07 -10.52 23.50
CA ILE A 163 -0.17 -10.21 22.06
C ILE A 163 -1.16 -9.08 21.80
N ARG A 164 -2.32 -9.07 22.47
CA ARG A 164 -3.29 -7.96 22.37
C ARG A 164 -2.70 -6.66 22.90
N ASP A 165 -2.00 -6.69 24.02
CA ASP A 165 -1.37 -5.50 24.60
C ASP A 165 -0.31 -4.92 23.67
N ILE A 166 0.49 -5.78 23.01
CA ILE A 166 1.46 -5.35 21.99
C ILE A 166 0.74 -4.71 20.81
N ALA A 167 -0.34 -5.31 20.30
CA ALA A 167 -1.11 -4.76 19.20
C ALA A 167 -1.66 -3.36 19.53
N ASN A 168 -2.24 -3.20 20.72
CA ASN A 168 -2.76 -1.92 21.19
C ASN A 168 -1.66 -0.86 21.32
N GLN A 169 -0.50 -1.20 21.90
CA GLN A 169 0.64 -0.27 22.01
C GLN A 169 1.13 0.18 20.63
N VAL A 170 1.12 -0.72 19.66
CA VAL A 170 1.54 -0.41 18.29
C VAL A 170 0.53 0.50 17.59
N GLU A 171 -0.77 0.25 17.75
CA GLU A 171 -1.82 1.14 17.23
C GLU A 171 -1.76 2.53 17.88
N GLU A 172 -1.59 2.62 19.21
CA GLU A 172 -1.41 3.88 19.93
C GLU A 172 -0.17 4.65 19.44
N LYS A 173 0.94 3.94 19.24
CA LYS A 173 2.17 4.55 18.72
C LYS A 173 1.96 5.06 17.29
N ALA A 174 1.34 4.25 16.41
CA ALA A 174 1.03 4.66 15.05
C ALA A 174 0.18 5.93 15.03
N ALA A 175 -0.90 5.96 15.81
CA ALA A 175 -1.75 7.13 15.96
C ALA A 175 -0.98 8.36 16.46
N SER A 176 -0.07 8.19 17.42
CA SER A 176 0.75 9.29 17.94
C SER A 176 1.74 9.83 16.90
N LEU A 177 2.30 8.97 16.05
CA LEU A 177 3.23 9.37 14.99
C LEU A 177 2.50 10.15 13.91
N VAL A 178 1.33 9.66 13.48
CA VAL A 178 0.49 10.37 12.51
C VAL A 178 0.04 11.72 13.07
N LYS A 179 -0.33 11.80 14.35
CA LYS A 179 -0.68 13.07 15.02
C LYS A 179 0.40 14.14 14.93
N ASN A 180 1.66 13.72 14.93
CA ASN A 180 2.80 14.62 14.87
C ASN A 180 3.35 14.80 13.44
N SER A 181 2.69 14.21 12.45
CA SER A 181 3.09 14.22 11.05
C SER A 181 2.43 15.36 10.28
N LYS A 182 3.06 15.81 9.18
CA LYS A 182 2.48 16.81 8.28
C LYS A 182 1.40 16.25 7.35
N ILE A 183 1.26 14.91 7.32
CA ILE A 183 0.16 14.23 6.62
C ILE A 183 -1.21 14.74 7.09
N ILE A 184 -1.30 15.26 8.33
CA ILE A 184 -2.54 15.85 8.88
C ILE A 184 -2.89 17.21 8.24
N ASP A 185 -1.95 17.97 7.70
CA ASP A 185 -2.24 19.22 6.99
C ASP A 185 -3.06 18.96 5.70
N LEU A 186 -3.03 17.72 5.19
CA LEU A 186 -3.88 17.21 4.10
C LEU A 186 -5.30 16.85 4.56
N ILE A 187 -5.49 16.67 5.87
CA ILE A 187 -6.73 16.23 6.54
C ILE A 187 -7.53 17.42 7.10
N GLU A 188 -6.95 18.63 7.17
CA GLU A 188 -7.58 19.82 7.77
C GLU A 188 -8.88 20.31 7.08
N GLU A 189 -9.30 19.73 5.94
CA GLU A 189 -10.66 19.94 5.39
C GLU A 189 -11.73 18.97 5.97
N THR A 190 -11.33 17.99 6.78
CA THR A 190 -12.19 17.02 7.48
C THR A 190 -11.86 17.03 8.96
N THR A 191 -12.69 17.72 9.73
CA THR A 191 -12.83 17.73 11.20
C THR A 191 -11.91 16.76 11.96
N ILE A 192 -10.80 17.27 12.52
CA ILE A 192 -9.95 16.52 13.46
C ILE A 192 -10.67 16.49 14.81
N GLY A 193 -11.37 15.41 15.13
CA GLY A 193 -11.67 15.10 16.52
C GLY A 193 -10.51 14.32 17.18
N ASN A 194 -10.59 14.17 18.50
CA ASN A 194 -9.60 13.49 19.32
C ASN A 194 -10.03 12.06 19.69
N ASN A 195 -10.94 11.45 18.92
CA ASN A 195 -11.44 10.12 19.25
C ASN A 195 -10.56 9.02 18.61
N ALA A 196 -10.65 7.79 19.13
CA ALA A 196 -9.84 6.66 18.67
C ALA A 196 -10.17 6.21 17.23
N GLU A 197 -11.35 6.58 16.72
CA GLU A 197 -11.84 6.19 15.40
C GLU A 197 -11.24 7.08 14.30
N GLU A 198 -11.16 8.40 14.53
CA GLU A 198 -10.48 9.35 13.63
C GLU A 198 -8.97 9.11 13.58
N LEU A 199 -8.35 8.74 14.71
CA LEU A 199 -6.93 8.36 14.74
C LEU A 199 -6.66 7.11 13.89
N ARG A 200 -7.61 6.18 13.85
CA ARG A 200 -7.52 4.97 13.03
C ARG A 200 -7.67 5.30 11.54
N GLU A 201 -8.62 6.16 11.18
CA GLU A 201 -8.77 6.65 9.80
C GLU A 201 -7.48 7.32 9.29
N ASN A 202 -6.78 8.07 10.15
CA ASN A 202 -5.53 8.73 9.78
C ASN A 202 -4.36 7.75 9.56
N VAL A 203 -4.32 6.65 10.32
CA VAL A 203 -3.36 5.56 10.09
C VAL A 203 -3.68 4.82 8.78
N GLU A 204 -4.95 4.56 8.51
CA GLU A 204 -5.40 3.96 7.25
C GLU A 204 -5.09 4.86 6.04
N LEU A 205 -5.17 6.18 6.19
CA LEU A 205 -4.73 7.14 5.16
C LEU A 205 -3.23 7.02 4.85
N THR A 206 -2.42 6.81 5.89
CA THR A 206 -0.96 6.63 5.75
C THR A 206 -0.65 5.39 4.90
N GLU A 207 -1.36 4.29 5.12
CA GLU A 207 -1.26 3.08 4.30
C GLU A 207 -1.75 3.34 2.86
N SER A 208 -2.86 4.04 2.70
CA SER A 208 -3.42 4.39 1.39
C SER A 208 -2.49 5.24 0.53
N ILE A 209 -1.73 6.17 1.14
CA ILE A 209 -0.70 6.97 0.45
C ILE A 209 0.38 6.05 -0.11
N ILE A 210 0.89 5.14 0.71
CA ILE A 210 1.94 4.18 0.31
C ILE A 210 1.44 3.29 -0.82
N GLU A 211 0.25 2.71 -0.67
CA GLU A 211 -0.37 1.86 -1.69
C GLU A 211 -0.58 2.61 -3.01
N THR A 212 -1.14 3.82 -2.96
CA THR A 212 -1.38 4.64 -4.16
C THR A 212 -0.08 4.88 -4.94
N VAL A 213 1.02 5.17 -4.24
CA VAL A 213 2.32 5.44 -4.87
C VAL A 213 2.94 4.15 -5.42
N LEU A 214 2.88 3.04 -4.67
CA LEU A 214 3.43 1.77 -5.11
C LEU A 214 2.64 1.18 -6.29
N ASP A 215 1.32 1.24 -6.26
CA ASP A 215 0.46 0.75 -7.34
C ASP A 215 0.67 1.57 -8.62
N ALA A 216 0.79 2.90 -8.50
CA ALA A 216 1.13 3.76 -9.63
C ALA A 216 2.52 3.42 -10.20
N TYR A 217 3.49 3.07 -9.35
CA TYR A 217 4.83 2.66 -9.77
C TYR A 217 4.84 1.29 -10.45
N GLU A 218 4.06 0.34 -9.96
CA GLU A 218 4.01 -1.03 -10.50
C GLU A 218 3.21 -1.10 -11.81
N GLU A 219 2.08 -0.39 -11.89
CA GLU A 219 1.22 -0.38 -13.08
C GLU A 219 1.69 0.60 -14.17
N ASN A 220 2.23 1.76 -13.79
CA ASN A 220 2.50 2.89 -14.70
C ASN A 220 3.91 3.47 -14.53
N ARG A 221 4.91 2.60 -14.28
CA ARG A 221 6.30 2.98 -13.97
C ARG A 221 6.88 4.06 -14.88
N ASP A 222 6.77 3.89 -16.19
CA ASP A 222 7.40 4.79 -17.16
C ASP A 222 6.73 6.16 -17.16
N GLN A 223 5.41 6.22 -17.03
CA GLN A 223 4.65 7.46 -16.94
C GLN A 223 4.99 8.22 -15.67
N LEU A 224 5.09 7.51 -14.54
CA LEU A 224 5.53 8.09 -13.27
C LEU A 224 6.99 8.58 -13.38
N ALA A 225 7.87 7.81 -14.03
CA ALA A 225 9.27 8.15 -14.25
C ALA A 225 9.47 9.46 -15.00
N MET A 226 8.68 9.68 -16.05
CA MET A 226 8.73 10.91 -16.83
C MET A 226 8.42 12.17 -16.01
N ARG A 227 7.70 12.07 -14.88
CA ARG A 227 7.32 13.22 -14.04
C ARG A 227 8.43 13.72 -13.12
N PHE A 228 9.53 12.98 -13.02
CA PHE A 228 10.69 13.28 -12.16
C PHE A 228 12.02 13.31 -12.92
N VAL A 229 11.99 13.49 -14.25
CA VAL A 229 13.21 13.68 -15.04
C VAL A 229 14.01 14.87 -14.49
N GLY A 230 15.25 14.62 -14.05
CA GLY A 230 16.12 15.62 -13.41
C GLY A 230 16.01 15.70 -11.87
N SER A 231 15.14 14.90 -11.24
CA SER A 231 14.99 14.79 -9.78
C SER A 231 14.75 13.32 -9.39
N GLU A 232 15.72 12.46 -9.70
CA GLU A 232 15.62 11.00 -9.58
C GLU A 232 15.42 10.50 -8.13
N PHE A 233 15.74 11.33 -7.14
CA PHE A 233 15.66 11.00 -5.71
C PHE A 233 14.28 10.47 -5.30
N GLY A 234 13.19 11.07 -5.78
CA GLY A 234 11.83 10.66 -5.41
C GLY A 234 11.45 9.26 -5.94
N ILE A 235 12.01 8.85 -7.07
CA ILE A 235 11.68 7.55 -7.70
C ILE A 235 12.55 6.43 -7.18
N GLU A 236 13.82 6.71 -6.88
CA GLU A 236 14.72 5.71 -6.31
C GLU A 236 14.20 5.13 -4.99
N GLU A 237 13.59 5.97 -4.15
CA GLU A 237 13.01 5.52 -2.89
C GLU A 237 11.78 4.65 -3.11
N VAL A 238 10.86 5.07 -3.99
CA VAL A 238 9.70 4.26 -4.40
C VAL A 238 10.15 2.90 -4.94
N ALA A 239 11.21 2.87 -5.76
CA ALA A 239 11.78 1.64 -6.29
C ALA A 239 12.32 0.73 -5.17
N LYS A 240 13.06 1.28 -4.20
CA LYS A 240 13.58 0.52 -3.04
C LYS A 240 12.46 -0.07 -2.20
N VAL A 241 11.41 0.72 -1.93
CA VAL A 241 10.24 0.28 -1.16
C VAL A 241 9.48 -0.82 -1.92
N SER A 242 9.24 -0.65 -3.22
CA SER A 242 8.57 -1.68 -4.05
C SER A 242 9.39 -2.99 -4.09
N ILE A 243 10.72 -2.92 -4.23
CA ILE A 243 11.58 -4.12 -4.18
C ILE A 243 11.47 -4.83 -2.83
N LYS A 244 11.50 -4.07 -1.73
CA LYS A 244 11.37 -4.62 -0.37
C LYS A 244 10.01 -5.27 -0.17
N ARG A 245 8.91 -4.61 -0.55
CA ARG A 245 7.54 -5.15 -0.50
C ARG A 245 7.44 -6.46 -1.29
N ASN A 246 7.94 -6.47 -2.53
CA ASN A 246 7.92 -7.66 -3.39
C ASN A 246 8.78 -8.82 -2.86
N ALA A 247 9.93 -8.52 -2.23
CA ALA A 247 10.76 -9.55 -1.60
C ALA A 247 10.05 -10.18 -0.40
N ILE A 248 9.36 -9.37 0.40
CA ILE A 248 8.54 -9.83 1.53
C ILE A 248 7.38 -10.69 1.01
N MET A 249 6.58 -10.21 0.06
CA MET A 249 5.46 -10.98 -0.50
C MET A 249 5.90 -12.33 -1.09
N LYS A 250 7.00 -12.38 -1.84
CA LYS A 250 7.56 -13.64 -2.36
C LYS A 250 8.04 -14.59 -1.26
N TYR A 251 8.55 -14.05 -0.16
CA TYR A 251 8.90 -14.86 1.00
C TYR A 251 7.63 -15.50 1.60
N PHE A 252 6.53 -14.75 1.70
CA PHE A 252 5.24 -15.24 2.19
C PHE A 252 4.64 -16.34 1.32
N GLU A 253 4.59 -16.13 0.00
CA GLU A 253 4.12 -17.16 -0.93
C GLU A 253 4.88 -18.48 -0.75
N ARG A 254 6.20 -18.40 -0.48
CA ARG A 254 7.03 -19.57 -0.20
C ARG A 254 6.75 -20.18 1.18
N ALA A 255 6.59 -19.35 2.21
CA ALA A 255 6.29 -19.80 3.57
C ALA A 255 4.92 -20.50 3.63
N GLN A 256 3.90 -19.89 3.03
CA GLN A 256 2.55 -20.43 2.91
C GLN A 256 2.56 -21.75 2.13
N LYS A 257 3.24 -21.80 0.98
CA LYS A 257 3.38 -23.04 0.20
C LYS A 257 4.08 -24.15 0.99
N LYS A 258 5.07 -23.83 1.83
CA LYS A 258 5.71 -24.82 2.72
C LYS A 258 4.78 -25.28 3.84
N ALA A 259 4.01 -24.37 4.44
CA ALA A 259 3.02 -24.71 5.45
C ALA A 259 1.91 -25.63 4.88
N ASP A 260 1.42 -25.34 3.68
CA ASP A 260 0.44 -26.16 2.98
C ASP A 260 1.00 -27.54 2.62
N GLN A 261 2.26 -27.61 2.17
CA GLN A 261 2.95 -28.87 1.92
C GLN A 261 3.13 -29.71 3.19
N LYS A 262 3.45 -29.08 4.32
CA LYS A 262 3.59 -29.75 5.62
C LYS A 262 2.25 -30.30 6.11
N LYS A 263 1.17 -29.51 6.02
CA LYS A 263 -0.20 -29.96 6.31
C LYS A 263 -0.63 -31.15 5.45
N ASN A 264 -0.36 -31.10 4.14
CA ASN A 264 -0.69 -32.20 3.23
C ASN A 264 0.12 -33.47 3.57
N HIS A 265 1.38 -33.32 3.94
CA HIS A 265 2.20 -34.47 4.32
C HIS A 265 1.77 -35.11 5.65
N GLU A 266 1.41 -34.30 6.65
CA GLU A 266 0.85 -34.78 7.91
C GLU A 266 -0.52 -35.46 7.70
N PHE A 267 -1.34 -34.94 6.79
CA PHE A 267 -2.60 -35.56 6.38
C PHE A 267 -2.38 -36.91 5.68
N GLU A 268 -1.45 -37.00 4.73
CA GLU A 268 -1.08 -38.25 4.05
C GLU A 268 -0.53 -39.29 5.03
N GLN A 269 0.31 -38.88 5.99
CA GLN A 269 0.80 -39.77 7.05
C GLN A 269 -0.33 -40.24 7.97
N GLY A 270 -1.28 -39.37 8.31
CA GLY A 270 -2.48 -39.74 9.07
C GLY A 270 -3.37 -40.74 8.33
N VAL A 271 -3.55 -40.58 7.01
CA VAL A 271 -4.29 -41.52 6.16
C VAL A 271 -3.57 -42.87 6.08
N MET A 272 -2.25 -42.88 5.87
CA MET A 272 -1.46 -44.13 5.85
C MET A 272 -1.49 -44.88 7.18
N LEU A 273 -1.49 -44.16 8.31
CA LEU A 273 -1.63 -44.75 9.65
C LEU A 273 -3.03 -45.37 9.85
N LEU A 274 -4.08 -44.70 9.39
CA LEU A 274 -5.45 -45.22 9.43
C LEU A 274 -5.64 -46.46 8.54
N GLU A 275 -5.02 -46.46 7.35
CA GLU A 275 -5.02 -47.62 6.45
C GLU A 275 -4.24 -48.80 7.04
N ALA A 276 -3.08 -48.55 7.66
CA ALA A 276 -2.29 -49.57 8.34
C ALA A 276 -3.01 -50.16 9.57
N LEU A 277 -3.73 -49.34 10.34
CA LEU A 277 -4.54 -49.80 11.48
C LEU A 277 -5.75 -50.63 11.04
N ASN A 278 -6.39 -50.28 9.92
CA ASN A 278 -7.49 -51.07 9.36
C ASN A 278 -7.02 -52.40 8.76
N ALA A 279 -5.83 -52.44 8.15
CA ALA A 279 -5.22 -53.67 7.64
C ALA A 279 -4.77 -54.64 8.76
N SER A 280 -4.56 -54.13 9.98
CA SER A 280 -4.13 -54.93 11.14
C SER A 280 -5.28 -55.54 11.94
N ASN A 281 -6.53 -55.17 11.62
CA ASN A 281 -7.77 -55.67 12.26
C ASN A 281 -8.55 -56.66 11.37
N CYS A 282 -7.93 -57.18 10.30
CA CYS A 282 -8.38 -58.30 9.48
C CYS A 282 -7.39 -59.47 9.61
#